data_AF-A0A8J4PDI4-F1
#
_entry.id   AF-A0A8J4PDI4-F1
#
_cell.length_a   1.000
_cell.length_b   1.000
_cell.length_c   1.000
_cell.angle_alpha   90.00
_cell.angle_beta   90.00
_cell.angle_gamma   90.00
#
_symmetry.space_group_name_H-M   'P 1'
#
loop_
_entity.id
_entity.type
_entity.pdbx_description
1 polymer ?
#
loop_
_entity_poly.entity_id
_entity_poly.type
_entity_poly.pdbx_seq_one_letter_code
_entity_poly.pdbx_strand_id
1 'polypeptide(L)' 'VRMASSLRGEVLNLYKNLLYLGREYPKGADYFRSRLKAAFLKNKDVKDPEKIKQLIAR' A
#
# COMPACT_ATOMS: atom_id res chain seq x y z
N VAL A 1 15.54 17.65 5.58
CA VAL A 1 14.19 18.17 5.21
C VAL A 1 13.23 16.99 5.19
N ARG A 2 12.31 16.88 6.15
CA ARG A 2 11.25 15.86 6.11
C ARG A 2 10.29 16.31 5.01
N MET A 3 10.52 15.85 3.79
CA MET A 3 9.66 16.17 2.66
C MET A 3 8.27 15.69 3.05
N ALA A 4 7.35 16.63 3.25
CA ALA A 4 5.98 16.33 3.63
C ALA A 4 5.32 15.61 2.45
N SER A 5 5.48 14.29 2.38
CA SER A 5 4.75 13.47 1.44
C SER A 5 3.28 13.62 1.79
N SER A 6 2.47 14.05 0.83
CA SER A 6 1.02 13.90 0.95
C SER A 6 0.72 12.43 1.31
N LEU A 7 -0.37 12.18 2.05
CA LEU A 7 -0.78 10.80 2.38
C LEU A 7 -0.87 9.92 1.14
N ARG A 8 -1.24 10.50 -0.01
CA ARG A 8 -1.22 9.82 -1.31
C ARG A 8 0.18 9.33 -1.69
N GLY A 9 1.23 10.14 -1.47
CA GLY A 9 2.61 9.75 -1.71
C GLY A 9 3.05 8.59 -0.82
N GLU A 10 2.67 8.61 0.46
CA GLU A 10 2.96 7.52 1.40
C GLU A 10 2.25 6.22 0.99
N VAL A 11 0.97 6.28 0.61
CA VAL A 11 0.23 5.13 0.09
C VAL A 11 0.90 4.55 -1.17
N LEU A 12 1.34 5.41 -2.10
CA LEU A 12 2.02 4.96 -3.32
C LEU A 12 3.37 4.33 -3.02
N ASN A 13 4.13 4.88 -2.08
CA ASN A 13 5.42 4.32 -1.68
C ASN A 13 5.24 2.95 -1.03
N LEU A 14 4.28 2.83 -0.12
CA LEU A 14 3.90 1.56 0.51
C LEU A 14 3.53 0.51 -0.55
N TYR A 15 2.68 0.86 -1.52
CA TYR A 15 2.29 -0.05 -2.59
C TYR A 15 3.49 -0.57 -3.39
N LYS A 16 4.43 0.32 -3.77
CA LYS A 16 5.64 -0.06 -4.51
C LYS A 16 6.57 -0.95 -3.69
N ASN A 17 6.75 -0.64 -2.41
CA ASN A 17 7.59 -1.43 -1.51
C ASN A 17 7.03 -2.83 -1.32
N LEU A 18 5.72 -2.95 -1.05
CA LEU A 18 5.05 -4.24 -0.94
C LEU A 18 5.13 -5.04 -2.24
N LEU A 19 4.94 -4.39 -3.39
CA LEU A 19 5.06 -5.02 -4.70
C LEU A 19 6.49 -5.54 -4.97
N TYR A 20 7.52 -4.83 -4.50
CA TYR A 20 8.91 -5.27 -4.59
C TYR A 20 9.17 -6.50 -3.72
N LEU A 21 8.75 -6.46 -2.45
CA LEU A 21 8.90 -7.58 -1.51
C LEU A 21 8.11 -8.82 -1.95
N GLY A 22 6.96 -8.62 -2.58
CA GLY A 22 6.10 -9.70 -3.06
C GLY A 22 6.64 -10.49 -4.27
N ARG A 23 7.78 -10.10 -4.85
CA ARG A 23 8.35 -10.81 -6.02
C ARG A 23 8.77 -12.24 -5.69
N GLU A 24 9.25 -12.47 -4.48
CA GLU A 24 9.73 -13.77 -4.00
C GLU A 24 8.70 -14.46 -3.10
N TYR A 25 7.43 -14.04 -3.17
CA TYR A 25 6.38 -14.61 -2.34
C TYR A 25 6.22 -16.12 -2.63
N PRO A 26 6.07 -17.00 -1.61
CA PRO A 26 6.07 -18.45 -1.81
C PRO A 26 5.03 -18.99 -2.81
N LYS A 27 3.91 -18.28 -2.98
CA LYS A 27 2.84 -18.63 -3.93
C LYS A 27 2.99 -17.94 -5.30
N GLY A 28 4.11 -17.27 -5.53
CA GLY A 28 4.41 -16.52 -6.75
C GLY A 28 4.00 -15.04 -6.67
N ALA A 29 4.67 -14.24 -7.50
CA ALA A 29 4.48 -12.78 -7.57
C ALA A 29 3.05 -12.40 -7.99
N ASP A 30 2.44 -13.12 -8.92
CA ASP A 30 1.08 -12.81 -9.42
C ASP A 30 0.01 -13.07 -8.36
N TYR A 31 0.17 -14.16 -7.58
CA TYR A 31 -0.68 -14.41 -6.42
C TYR A 31 -0.61 -13.24 -5.44
N PHE A 32 0.59 -12.81 -5.08
CA PHE A 32 0.78 -11.68 -4.15
C PHE A 32 0.19 -10.38 -4.72
N ARG A 33 0.49 -10.07 -5.98
CA ARG A 33 0.01 -8.87 -6.70
C ARG A 33 -1.51 -8.76 -6.68
N SER A 34 -2.22 -9.86 -6.95
CA SER A 34 -3.68 -9.87 -6.94
C SER A 34 -4.26 -9.48 -5.57
N ARG A 35 -3.67 -10.01 -4.50
CA ARG A 35 -4.09 -9.76 -3.11
C ARG A 35 -3.73 -8.36 -2.65
N LEU A 36 -2.54 -7.87 -3.01
CA LEU A 36 -2.11 -6.50 -2.76
C LEU A 36 -3.07 -5.51 -3.41
N LYS A 37 -3.37 -5.69 -4.70
CA LYS A 37 -4.32 -4.84 -5.43
C LYS A 37 -5.71 -4.86 -4.78
N ALA A 38 -6.21 -6.03 -4.41
CA ALA A 38 -7.52 -6.17 -3.75
C ALA A 38 -7.57 -5.42 -2.40
N ALA A 39 -6.50 -5.49 -1.59
CA ALA A 39 -6.42 -4.80 -0.31
C ALA A 39 -6.46 -3.27 -0.46
N PHE A 40 -5.74 -2.72 -1.44
CA PHE A 40 -5.75 -1.27 -1.72
C PHE A 40 -7.10 -0.83 -2.31
N LEU A 41 -7.69 -1.61 -3.23
CA LEU A 41 -9.00 -1.31 -3.80
C LEU A 41 -10.12 -1.31 -2.75
N LYS A 42 -10.07 -2.20 -1.76
CA LYS A 42 -11.05 -2.24 -0.66
C LYS A 42 -11.06 -0.94 0.15
N ASN A 43 -9.95 -0.21 0.20
CA ASN A 43 -9.80 1.02 0.97
C ASN A 43 -9.78 2.30 0.11
N LYS A 44 -10.06 2.20 -1.20
CA LYS A 44 -9.94 3.32 -2.15
C LYS A 44 -10.80 4.54 -1.79
N ASP A 45 -11.92 4.32 -1.11
CA ASP A 45 -12.91 5.36 -0.76
C ASP A 45 -12.69 5.93 0.64
N VAL A 46 -11.63 5.51 1.36
CA VAL A 46 -11.25 6.09 2.64
C VAL A 46 -10.67 7.49 2.40
N LYS A 47 -11.37 8.51 2.92
CA LYS A 47 -10.99 9.93 2.77
C LYS A 47 -10.46 10.56 4.05
N ASP A 48 -10.72 9.94 5.20
CA ASP A 48 -10.27 10.42 6.51
C ASP A 48 -8.75 10.28 6.63
N PRO A 49 -8.00 11.40 6.79
CA PRO A 49 -6.55 11.39 6.93
C PRO A 49 -6.04 10.50 8.07
N GLU A 50 -6.72 10.47 9.21
CA GLU A 50 -6.27 9.67 10.37
C GLU A 50 -6.48 8.18 10.10
N LYS A 51 -7.60 7.82 9.47
CA LYS A 51 -7.85 6.45 9.03
C LYS A 51 -6.85 5.97 7.99
N ILE A 52 -6.44 6.85 7.06
CA ILE A 52 -5.39 6.54 6.08
C ILE A 52 -4.05 6.26 6.79
N LYS A 53 -3.65 7.11 7.75
CA LYS A 53 -2.42 6.90 8.54
C LYS A 53 -2.43 5.57 9.28
N GLN A 54 -3.55 5.21 9.91
CA GLN A 54 -3.70 3.93 10.59
C GLN A 54 -3.58 2.73 9.65
N LEU A 55 -4.09 2.85 8.42
CA LEU A 55 -3.98 1.80 7.40
C LEU A 55 -2.56 1.67 6.83
N ILE A 56 -1.81 2.75 6.73
CA ILE A 56 -0.40 2.75 6.28
C ILE A 56 0.52 2.13 7.34
N ALA A 57 0.21 2.33 8.63
CA ALA A 57 1.03 1.87 9.74
C ALA A 57 0.84 0.39 10.13
N ARG A 58 -0.09 -0.32 9.48
CA ARG A 58 -0.36 -1.75 9.72
C ARG A 58 0.59 -2.66 8.96
#